data_AF-A0A536G6Z6-F1
#
_entry.id   AF-A0A536G6Z6-F1
#
_cell.length_a   1.000
_cell.length_b   1.000
_cell.length_c   1.000
_cell.angle_alpha   90.00
_cell.angle_beta   90.00
_cell.angle_gamma   90.00
#
_symmetry.space_group_name_H-M   'P 1'
#
loop_
_entity.id
_entity.type
_entity.pdbx_description
1 polymer ?
#
loop_
_entity_poly.entity_id
_entity_poly.type
_entity_poly.pdbx_seq_one_letter_code
_entity_poly.pdbx_strand_id
1 'polypeptide(L)' 'MTDELKRAAAEKALELVQDGMLVGLGSGSTTRFFTEGVGRLVSQGMKVRGVPTSRETAELAAQHGIPIVTELVGQIDL' A
#
# COMPACT_ATOMS: atom_id res chain seq x y z
N MET A 1 -0.57 17.80 -13.93
CA MET A 1 -1.15 18.54 -12.79
C MET A 1 -1.89 17.64 -11.79
N THR A 2 -3.04 17.03 -12.09
CA THR A 2 -3.81 16.25 -11.09
C THR A 2 -3.10 14.98 -10.64
N ASP A 3 -2.49 14.22 -11.55
CA ASP A 3 -1.84 12.95 -11.19
C ASP A 3 -0.45 13.13 -10.55
N GLU A 4 0.24 14.24 -10.81
CA GLU A 4 1.48 14.60 -10.10
C GLU A 4 1.20 14.90 -8.63
N LEU A 5 0.11 15.63 -8.33
CA LEU A 5 -0.31 15.89 -6.95
C LEU A 5 -0.70 14.60 -6.23
N LYS A 6 -1.40 13.69 -6.92
CA LYS A 6 -1.73 12.37 -6.38
C LYS A 6 -0.48 11.54 -6.08
N ARG A 7 0.50 11.55 -6.98
CA ARG A 7 1.78 10.86 -6.79
C ARG A 7 2.57 11.48 -5.64
N ALA A 8 2.67 12.80 -5.56
CA ALA A 8 3.37 13.48 -4.47
C ALA A 8 2.72 13.18 -3.10
N ALA A 9 1.39 13.15 -3.03
CA ALA A 9 0.68 12.75 -1.82
C ALA A 9 0.97 11.29 -1.44
N ALA A 10 0.97 10.38 -2.41
CA ALA A 10 1.34 8.98 -2.20
C ALA A 10 2.79 8.82 -1.72
N GLU A 11 3.74 9.55 -2.32
CA GLU A 11 5.14 9.50 -1.90
C GLU A 11 5.33 10.00 -0.47
N LYS A 12 4.62 11.05 -0.06
CA LYS A 12 4.65 11.48 1.35
C LYS A 12 4.03 10.48 2.31
N ALA A 13 2.98 9.77 1.91
CA ALA A 13 2.44 8.69 2.73
C ALA A 13 3.44 7.52 2.86
N LEU A 14 4.22 7.21 1.81
CA LEU A 14 5.23 6.14 1.84
C LEU A 14 6.36 6.43 2.83
N GLU A 15 6.69 7.69 3.10
CA GLU A 15 7.69 8.06 4.11
C GLU A 15 7.27 7.65 5.54
N LEU A 16 5.98 7.42 5.77
CA LEU A 16 5.46 6.95 7.06
C LEU A 16 5.51 5.42 7.20
N VAL A 17 5.74 4.69 6.11
CA VAL A 17 5.76 3.23 6.11
C VAL A 17 7.08 2.73 6.70
N GLN A 18 6.98 1.89 7.71
CA GLN A 18 8.12 1.29 8.41
C GLN A 18 8.13 -0.23 8.25
N ASP A 19 9.29 -0.83 8.45
CA ASP A 19 9.45 -2.29 8.41
C ASP A 19 8.56 -2.96 9.46
N GLY A 20 7.83 -4.01 9.06
CA GLY A 20 6.92 -4.76 9.92
C GLY A 20 5.48 -4.25 9.97
N MET A 21 5.19 -3.07 9.39
CA MET A 21 3.86 -2.46 9.46
C MET A 21 2.79 -3.24 8.68
N LEU A 22 1.56 -3.16 9.21
CA LEU A 22 0.33 -3.54 8.55
C LEU A 22 -0.39 -2.30 8.02
N VAL A 23 -0.43 -2.16 6.71
CA VAL A 23 -0.89 -0.95 6.02
C VAL A 23 -2.24 -1.19 5.35
N GLY A 24 -3.19 -0.29 5.58
CA GLY A 24 -4.45 -0.23 4.88
C GLY A 24 -4.27 0.19 3.43
N LEU A 25 -4.77 -0.62 2.50
CA LEU A 25 -4.75 -0.31 1.07
C LEU A 25 -6.16 0.11 0.64
N GLY A 26 -6.36 1.42 0.57
CA GLY A 26 -7.61 2.02 0.09
C GLY A 26 -7.84 1.83 -1.42
N SER A 27 -8.93 2.40 -1.94
CA SER A 27 -9.28 2.34 -3.37
C SER A 27 -9.29 3.73 -4.01
N GLY A 28 -8.87 3.81 -5.28
CA GLY A 28 -8.88 5.04 -6.07
C GLY A 28 -7.55 5.36 -6.75
N SER A 29 -7.60 6.30 -7.71
CA SER A 29 -6.44 6.66 -8.54
C SER A 29 -5.24 7.22 -7.76
N THR A 30 -5.45 7.78 -6.57
CA THR A 30 -4.36 8.24 -5.69
C THR A 30 -3.70 7.08 -4.95
N THR A 31 -4.51 6.20 -4.36
CA THR A 31 -4.04 5.06 -3.56
C THR A 31 -3.34 4.01 -4.42
N ARG A 32 -3.60 3.98 -5.73
CA ARG A 32 -2.85 3.20 -6.69
C ARG A 32 -1.34 3.50 -6.63
N PHE A 33 -0.95 4.77 -6.66
CA PHE A 33 0.46 5.16 -6.57
C PHE A 33 1.09 4.77 -5.23
N PHE A 34 0.31 4.83 -4.14
CA PHE A 34 0.77 4.38 -2.83
C PHE A 34 0.99 2.87 -2.81
N THR A 35 0.05 2.08 -3.33
CA THR A 35 0.17 0.63 -3.42
C THR A 35 1.37 0.21 -4.28
N GLU A 36 1.55 0.84 -5.45
CA GLU A 36 2.72 0.64 -6.30
C GLU A 36 4.04 0.93 -5.54
N GLY A 37 4.05 1.99 -4.74
CA GLY A 37 5.19 2.37 -3.90
C GLY A 37 5.46 1.41 -2.74
N VAL A 38 4.43 0.90 -2.06
CA VAL A 38 4.57 -0.14 -1.03
C VAL A 38 5.16 -1.40 -1.65
N GLY A 39 4.67 -1.79 -2.84
CA GLY A 39 5.23 -2.90 -3.61
C GLY A 39 6.72 -2.75 -3.88
N ARG A 40 7.16 -1.53 -4.24
CA ARG A 40 8.58 -1.22 -4.40
C ARG A 40 9.36 -1.42 -3.10
N LEU A 41 8.86 -0.96 -1.96
CA LEU A 41 9.51 -1.16 -0.65
C LEU A 41 9.62 -2.65 -0.31
N VAL A 42 8.56 -3.42 -0.56
CA VAL A 42 8.56 -4.88 -0.36
C VAL A 42 9.58 -5.55 -1.27
N SER A 43 9.68 -5.15 -2.54
CA SER A 43 10.69 -5.66 -3.47
C SER A 43 12.12 -5.34 -3.05
N GLN A 44 12.33 -4.28 -2.27
CA GLN A 44 13.60 -3.91 -1.68
C GLN A 44 13.91 -4.66 -0.38
N GLY A 45 13.02 -5.57 0.07
CA GLY A 45 13.20 -6.40 1.24
C GLY A 45 12.47 -5.91 2.50
N MET A 46 11.67 -4.84 2.41
CA MET A 46 10.88 -4.36 3.54
C MET A 46 9.70 -5.30 3.80
N LYS A 47 9.48 -5.65 5.07
CA LYS A 47 8.41 -6.54 5.54
C LYS A 47 7.13 -5.76 5.81
N VAL A 48 6.46 -5.34 4.75
CA VAL A 48 5.14 -4.67 4.85
C VAL A 48 4.04 -5.63 4.44
N ARG A 49 2.90 -5.58 5.12
CA ARG A 49 1.69 -6.35 4.78
C ARG A 49 0.54 -5.40 4.48
N GLY A 50 -0.31 -5.76 3.52
CA GLY A 50 -1.42 -4.94 3.05
C GLY A 50 -2.79 -5.46 3.45
N VAL A 51 -3.69 -4.58 3.89
CA VAL A 51 -5.11 -4.85 4.14
C VAL A 51 -5.95 -4.11 3.09
N PRO A 52 -6.41 -4.78 2.02
CA PRO A 52 -7.15 -4.13 0.94
C PRO A 52 -8.60 -3.86 1.33
N THR A 53 -9.13 -2.69 0.94
CA THR A 53 -10.55 -2.35 1.15
C THR A 53 -11.47 -2.82 0.00
N SER A 54 -10.90 -3.31 -1.11
CA SER A 54 -11.64 -3.83 -2.26
C SER A 54 -10.86 -4.93 -2.99
N ARG A 55 -11.56 -5.69 -3.84
CA ARG A 55 -10.94 -6.74 -4.68
C ARG A 55 -9.93 -6.16 -5.65
N GLU A 56 -10.26 -5.03 -6.28
CA GLU A 56 -9.36 -4.35 -7.21
C GLU A 56 -8.03 -3.96 -6.53
N THR A 57 -8.11 -3.40 -5.31
CA THR A 57 -6.90 -3.07 -4.54
C THR A 57 -6.13 -4.33 -4.16
N ALA A 58 -6.81 -5.43 -3.79
CA ALA A 58 -6.17 -6.69 -3.45
C ALA A 58 -5.39 -7.28 -4.64
N GLU A 59 -5.99 -7.25 -5.84
CA GLU A 59 -5.36 -7.72 -7.08
C GLU A 59 -4.14 -6.87 -7.43
N LEU A 60 -4.26 -5.53 -7.36
CA LEU A 60 -3.13 -4.63 -7.59
C LEU A 60 -1.99 -4.91 -6.61
N ALA A 61 -2.30 -5.02 -5.32
CA ALA A 61 -1.30 -5.25 -4.30
C ALA A 61 -0.59 -6.61 -4.48
N ALA A 62 -1.34 -7.65 -4.86
CA ALA A 62 -0.78 -8.96 -5.18
C ALA A 62 0.12 -8.92 -6.43
N GLN A 63 -0.23 -8.17 -7.47
CA GLN A 63 0.61 -7.97 -8.66
C GLN A 63 1.96 -7.32 -8.32
N HIS A 64 1.98 -6.48 -7.28
CA HIS A 64 3.19 -5.83 -6.79
C HIS A 64 3.92 -6.61 -5.70
N GLY A 65 3.52 -7.86 -5.43
CA GLY A 65 4.18 -8.75 -4.47
C GLY A 65 3.95 -8.38 -3.02
N ILE A 66 2.94 -7.55 -2.71
CA ILE A 66 2.60 -7.17 -1.34
C ILE A 66 1.85 -8.33 -0.69
N PRO A 67 2.32 -8.88 0.45
CA PRO A 67 1.59 -9.90 1.18
C PRO A 67 0.26 -9.32 1.69
N ILE A 68 -0.85 -9.98 1.33
CA ILE A 68 -2.20 -9.55 1.65
C ILE A 68 -2.70 -10.25 2.92
N VAL A 69 -3.34 -9.49 3.81
CA VAL A 69 -4.03 -9.99 4.98
C VAL A 69 -5.54 -9.90 4.74
N THR A 70 -6.20 -11.05 4.67
CA THR A 70 -7.65 -11.17 4.43
C THR A 70 -8.48 -11.25 5.71
N GLU A 71 -7.86 -11.68 6.80
CA GLU A 71 -8.46 -11.70 8.14
C GLU A 71 -7.65 -10.79 9.05
N LEU A 72 -8.26 -9.68 9.47
CA LEU A 72 -7.60 -8.72 10.34
C LEU A 72 -7.63 -9.25 11.79
N VAL A 73 -6.47 -9.63 12.31
CA VAL A 73 -6.29 -9.94 13.72
C VAL A 73 -5.39 -8.86 14.32
N GLY A 74 -5.99 -7.79 14.86
CA GLY A 74 -5.27 -6.66 15.45
C GLY A 74 -5.70 -5.29 14.90
N GLN A 75 -4.82 -4.30 15.03
CA GLN A 75 -5.02 -2.92 14.58
C GLN A 75 -4.23 -2.66 13.28
N ILE A 76 -4.75 -1.79 12.42
CA ILE A 76 -4.05 -1.30 11.23
C ILE A 76 -3.15 -0.14 11.67
N ASP A 77 -1.88 -0.16 11.28
CA ASP A 77 -0.89 0.84 11.71
C ASP A 77 -0.99 2.14 10.91
N LEU A 78 -1.45 2.06 9.65
CA LEU A 78 -1.58 3.19 8.72
C LEU A 78 -2.74 3.00 7.73
#